data_AF-A0A2T7PYL0-F1
#
_entry.id   AF-A0A2T7PYL0-F1
#
_cell.length_a   1.000
_cell.length_b   1.000
_cell.length_c   1.000
_cell.angle_alpha   90.00
_cell.angle_beta   90.00
_cell.angle_gamma   90.00
#
_symmetry.space_group_name_H-M   'P 1'
#
loop_
_entity.id
_entity.type
_entity.pdbx_description
1 polymer ?
#
loop_
_entity_poly.entity_id
_entity_poly.type
_entity_poly.pdbx_seq_one_letter_code
_entity_poly.pdbx_strand_id
1 'polypeptide(L)' 'MLRLLVACSCHPVGALGKMCNQTTGQCPCKDGVTGLTCNRCAKGYQQSKSPIAPCISKAMFRVGEPKKNS' A
#
# COMPACT_ATOMS: atom_id res chain seq x y z
N MET A 1 24.20 -21.40 -8.43
CA MET A 1 23.50 -20.10 -8.39
C MET A 1 21.99 -20.32 -8.48
N LEU A 2 21.36 -20.87 -7.43
CA LEU A 2 19.90 -20.98 -7.39
C LEU A 2 19.38 -19.62 -6.89
N ARG A 3 19.00 -18.73 -7.82
CA ARG A 3 18.17 -17.58 -7.44
C ARG A 3 16.85 -18.17 -6.93
N LEU A 4 16.66 -18.16 -5.61
CA LEU A 4 15.34 -18.33 -5.01
C LEU A 4 14.43 -17.32 -5.70
N LEU A 5 13.54 -17.80 -6.58
CA LEU A 5 12.40 -17.03 -7.03
C LEU A 5 11.56 -16.76 -5.78
N VAL A 6 11.89 -15.70 -5.04
CA VAL A 6 10.96 -15.11 -4.09
C VAL A 6 9.74 -14.77 -4.91
N ALA A 7 8.67 -15.55 -4.73
CA ALA A 7 7.41 -15.29 -5.37
C ALA A 7 6.93 -13.92 -4.91
N CYS A 8 6.94 -12.94 -5.82
CA CYS A 8 6.47 -11.59 -5.53
C CYS A 8 5.00 -11.65 -5.14
N SER A 9 4.72 -11.58 -3.83
CA SER A 9 3.36 -11.62 -3.29
C SER A 9 2.79 -10.20 -3.17
N CYS A 10 2.92 -9.40 -4.24
CA CYS A 10 2.46 -8.01 -4.25
C CYS A 10 0.94 -7.93 -4.12
N HIS A 11 0.47 -7.07 -3.22
CA HIS A 11 -0.96 -6.91 -2.95
C HIS A 11 -1.66 -6.32 -4.20
N PRO A 12 -2.69 -6.97 -4.73
CA PRO A 12 -3.26 -6.63 -6.05
C PRO A 12 -3.86 -5.22 -6.11
N VAL A 13 -4.32 -4.70 -4.97
CA VAL A 13 -4.91 -3.37 -4.87
C VAL A 13 -3.87 -2.31 -4.47
N GLY A 14 -2.89 -2.70 -3.65
CA GLY A 14 -1.94 -1.78 -3.00
C GLY A 14 -0.64 -1.58 -3.76
N ALA A 15 -0.28 -2.53 -4.64
CA ALA A 15 0.85 -2.42 -5.53
C ALA A 15 0.43 -1.83 -6.89
N LEU A 16 1.38 -1.18 -7.56
CA LEU A 16 1.25 -0.71 -8.94
C LEU A 16 1.41 -1.84 -9.96
N GLY A 17 1.95 -2.98 -9.53
CA GLY A 17 2.17 -4.13 -10.38
C GLY A 17 2.48 -5.40 -9.59
N LYS A 18 2.59 -6.52 -10.31
CA LYS A 18 2.91 -7.84 -9.74
C LYS A 18 4.41 -8.13 -9.70
N MET A 19 5.22 -7.31 -10.37
CA MET A 19 6.67 -7.45 -10.42
C MET A 19 7.29 -6.73 -9.22
N CYS A 20 8.06 -7.46 -8.42
CA CYS A 20 8.84 -6.91 -7.32
C CYS A 20 10.31 -6.76 -7.72
N ASN A 21 11.04 -5.95 -6.97
CA ASN A 21 12.46 -5.78 -7.14
C ASN A 21 13.17 -7.13 -6.94
N GLN A 22 13.95 -7.57 -7.93
CA GLN A 22 14.59 -8.88 -7.91
C GLN A 22 15.73 -9.01 -6.90
N THR A 23 16.26 -7.88 -6.42
CA THR A 23 17.35 -7.81 -5.44
C THR A 23 16.79 -7.74 -4.01
N THR A 24 15.74 -6.94 -3.78
CA THR A 24 15.20 -6.67 -2.43
C THR A 24 13.89 -7.39 -2.13
N GLY A 25 13.19 -7.90 -3.14
CA GLY A 25 11.83 -8.44 -3.03
C GLY A 25 10.73 -7.38 -2.84
N GLN A 26 11.08 -6.09 -2.87
CA GLN A 26 10.15 -4.99 -2.62
C GLN A 26 9.22 -4.74 -3.82
N CYS A 27 7.92 -4.76 -3.58
CA CYS A 27 6.90 -4.41 -4.57
C CYS A 27 6.81 -2.88 -4.76
N PRO A 28 6.48 -2.40 -5.97
CA PRO A 28 6.19 -1.00 -6.22
C PRO A 28 4.81 -0.65 -5.65
N CYS A 29 4.78 0.14 -4.57
CA CYS A 29 3.55 0.48 -3.87
C CYS A 29 2.88 1.73 -4.44
N LYS A 30 1.55 1.79 -4.35
CA LYS A 30 0.76 3.00 -4.64
C LYS A 30 0.98 4.05 -3.55
N ASP A 31 0.60 5.29 -3.86
CA ASP A 31 0.63 6.40 -2.90
C ASP A 31 -0.06 6.05 -1.59
N GLY A 32 0.62 6.35 -0.48
CA GLY A 32 0.12 6.07 0.85
C GLY A 32 0.10 4.60 1.25
N VAL A 33 0.59 3.68 0.42
CA VAL A 33 0.75 2.25 0.72
C VAL A 33 2.20 1.94 1.06
N THR A 34 2.45 1.01 1.97
CA THR A 34 3.80 0.62 2.40
C THR A 34 3.88 -0.88 2.72
N GLY A 35 5.09 -1.35 3.03
CA GLY A 35 5.43 -2.75 3.27
C GLY A 35 6.02 -3.45 2.05
N LEU A 36 6.71 -4.57 2.28
CA LEU A 36 7.40 -5.34 1.22
C LEU A 36 6.45 -5.72 0.07
N THR A 37 5.22 -6.07 0.43
CA THR A 37 4.17 -6.51 -0.49
C THR A 37 3.08 -5.46 -0.71
N CYS A 38 3.24 -4.23 -0.21
CA CYS A 38 2.24 -3.17 -0.32
C CYS A 38 0.88 -3.53 0.30
N ASN A 39 0.90 -4.21 1.46
CA ASN A 39 -0.29 -4.74 2.12
C ASN A 39 -0.88 -3.84 3.21
N ARG A 40 -0.26 -2.69 3.50
CA ARG A 40 -0.70 -1.78 4.58
C ARG A 40 -0.57 -0.32 4.16
N CYS A 41 -1.38 0.55 4.75
CA CYS A 41 -1.23 2.00 4.55
C CYS A 41 -0.05 2.55 5.36
N ALA A 42 0.62 3.55 4.82
CA ALA A 42 1.65 4.31 5.50
C ALA A 42 1.07 5.08 6.71
N LYS A 43 1.94 5.48 7.63
CA LYS A 43 1.54 6.30 8.78
C LYS A 43 0.93 7.61 8.26
N GLY A 44 -0.24 7.97 8.78
CA GLY A 44 -0.99 9.14 8.30
C GLY A 44 -1.90 8.86 7.12
N TYR A 45 -2.03 7.62 6.66
CA TYR A 45 -3.05 7.19 5.68
C TYR A 45 -4.07 6.24 6.32
N GLN A 46 -5.25 6.14 5.72
CA GLN A 46 -6.29 5.18 6.09
C GLN A 46 -6.76 4.37 4.89
N GLN A 47 -7.24 3.16 5.14
CA GLN A 47 -7.84 2.33 4.10
C GLN A 47 -9.14 2.97 3.62
N SER A 48 -9.29 3.07 2.30
CA SER A 48 -10.50 3.54 1.63
C SER A 48 -11.19 2.37 0.94
N LYS A 49 -12.44 2.57 0.50
CA LYS A 49 -13.19 1.57 -0.29
C LYS A 49 -12.86 1.62 -1.79
N SER A 50 -11.94 2.48 -2.23
CA SER A 50 -11.59 2.65 -3.63
C SER A 50 -10.51 1.65 -4.08
N PRO A 51 -10.73 0.88 -5.16
CA PRO A 51 -9.71 0.01 -5.73
C PRO A 51 -8.56 0.78 -6.40
N ILE A 52 -8.83 2.04 -6.80
CA ILE A 52 -7.84 2.91 -7.46
C ILE A 52 -6.90 3.49 -6.40
N ALA A 53 -7.45 4.05 -5.33
CA ALA A 53 -6.72 4.68 -4.23
C ALA A 53 -7.08 4.03 -2.88
N PRO A 54 -6.50 2.85 -2.56
CA PRO A 54 -6.86 2.10 -1.36
C PRO A 54 -6.39 2.75 -0.07
N CYS A 55 -5.41 3.66 -0.12
CA CYS A 55 -4.92 4.40 1.02
C CYS A 55 -5.06 5.90 0.73
N ILE A 56 -5.86 6.59 1.54
CA ILE A 56 -6.06 8.05 1.45
C ILE A 56 -5.44 8.74 2.66
N SER A 57 -4.91 9.94 2.49
CA SER A 57 -4.25 10.64 3.60
C SER A 57 -5.28 11.10 4.64
N LYS A 58 -4.96 10.87 5.92
CA LYS A 58 -5.73 11.39 7.06
C LYS A 58 -5.65 12.91 7.15
N ALA A 59 -4.68 13.52 6.47
CA ALA A 59 -4.57 14.96 6.35
C ALA A 59 -5.72 15.54 5.51
N MET A 60 -6.14 14.87 4.43
CA MET A 60 -7.29 15.31 3.62
C MET A 60 -8.61 15.20 4.40
N PHE A 61 -8.72 14.24 5.33
CA PHE A 61 -9.86 14.08 6.24
C PHE A 61 -10.03 15.22 7.25
N ARG A 62 -8.99 16.02 7.50
CA ARG A 62 -9.10 17.19 8.39
C ARG A 62 -9.92 18.32 7.75
N VAL A 63 -10.13 18.28 6.44
CA VAL A 63 -11.06 19.15 5.73
C VAL A 63 -12.36 18.36 5.49
N GLY A 64 -13.09 18.01 6.57
CA GLY A 64 -14.51 17.65 6.42
C GLY A 64 -15.05 16.37 7.08
N GLU A 65 -14.32 15.62 7.91
CA GLU A 65 -14.91 14.44 8.57
C GLU A 65 -15.25 14.67 10.05
N PRO A 66 -16.51 14.40 10.47
CA PRO A 66 -16.95 14.56 11.84
C PRO A 66 -16.15 13.62 12.74
N LYS A 67 -15.55 14.21 13.77
CA LYS A 67 -14.86 13.55 14.87
C LYS A 67 -15.75 12.39 15.37
N LYS A 68 -15.44 11.13 15.02
CA LYS A 68 -16.04 9.98 15.69
C LYS A 68 -15.56 10.03 17.14
N ASN A 69 -16.40 10.59 18.00
CA ASN A 69 -16.22 10.61 19.43
C ASN A 69 -16.29 9.15 19.90
N SER A 70 -15.18 8.64 20.43
CA SER A 70 -15.17 7.41 21.21
C SER A 70 -15.52 7.70 22.66
#